data_AF-A0A8J8EYJ1-F1
#
_entry.id   AF-A0A8J8EYJ1-F1
#
_cell.length_a   1.000
_cell.length_b   1.000
_cell.length_c   1.000
_cell.angle_alpha   90.00
_cell.angle_beta   90.00
_cell.angle_gamma   90.00
#
_symmetry.space_group_name_H-M   'P 1'
#
loop_
_entity.id
_entity.type
_entity.pdbx_description
1 polymer ?
#
loop_
_entity_poly.entity_id
_entity_poly.type
_entity_poly.pdbx_seq_one_letter_code
_entity_poly.pdbx_strand_id
1 'polypeptide(L)' 'MYGLLPSDATILATCIKHGILRIATFDSDFENINGIEIVR' A
#
# COMPACT_ATOMS: atom_id res chain seq x y z
N MET A 1 -1.80 -10.67 -9.60
CA MET A 1 -2.99 -10.11 -8.95
C MET A 1 -2.55 -9.77 -7.53
N TYR A 2 -2.64 -8.51 -7.10
CA TYR A 2 -1.96 -8.01 -5.89
C TYR A 2 -2.54 -8.51 -4.55
N GLY A 3 -3.48 -9.45 -4.54
CA GLY A 3 -4.07 -10.02 -3.32
C GLY A 3 -4.94 -9.07 -2.47
N LEU A 4 -4.78 -7.76 -2.64
CA LEU A 4 -5.45 -6.74 -1.85
C LEU A 4 -6.98 -6.79 -1.95
N LEU A 5 -7.64 -6.53 -0.82
CA LEU A 5 -9.06 -6.20 -0.82
C LEU A 5 -9.29 -4.87 -1.55
N PRO A 6 -10.51 -4.62 -2.07
CA PRO A 6 -10.82 -3.37 -2.76
C PRO A 6 -10.56 -2.11 -1.91
N SER A 7 -10.75 -2.19 -0.59
CA SER A 7 -10.42 -1.12 0.35
C SER A 7 -8.93 -0.78 0.35
N ASP A 8 -8.09 -1.81 0.42
CA ASP A 8 -6.65 -1.68 0.55
C ASP A 8 -6.05 -1.18 -0.76
N ALA A 9 -6.58 -1.66 -1.88
CA ALA A 9 -6.26 -1.13 -3.21
C ALA A 9 -6.62 0.35 -3.35
N THR A 10 -7.73 0.79 -2.74
CA THR A 10 -8.15 2.21 -2.76
C THR A 10 -7.21 3.09 -1.93
N ILE A 11 -6.78 2.61 -0.76
CA ILE A 11 -5.78 3.28 0.08
C ILE A 11 -4.47 3.43 -0.71
N LEU A 12 -3.96 2.33 -1.26
CA LEU A 12 -2.73 2.33 -2.06
C LEU A 12 -2.80 3.28 -3.26
N ALA A 13 -3.89 3.20 -4.04
CA ALA A 13 -4.09 4.06 -5.21
C ALA A 13 -4.10 5.55 -4.83
N THR A 14 -4.71 5.89 -3.69
CA THR A 14 -4.71 7.26 -3.15
C THR A 14 -3.30 7.69 -2.76
N CYS A 15 -2.56 6.87 -2.03
CA CYS A 15 -1.17 7.15 -1.66
C CYS A 15 -0.30 7.40 -2.88
N ILE A 16 -0.34 6.52 -3.88
CA ILE A 16 0.42 6.67 -5.14
C ILE A 16 0.04 7.96 -5.87
N LYS A 17 -1.26 8.25 -6.01
CA LYS A 17 -1.75 9.47 -6.66
C LYS A 17 -1.20 10.75 -6.01
N HIS A 18 -0.98 10.71 -4.70
CA HIS A 18 -0.45 11.84 -3.94
C HIS A 18 1.07 11.79 -3.72
N GLY A 19 1.78 10.83 -4.33
CA GLY A 19 3.23 10.68 -4.17
C GLY A 19 3.67 10.19 -2.78
N ILE A 20 2.75 9.60 -2.02
CA ILE A 20 3.02 9.01 -0.70
C ILE A 20 3.46 7.56 -0.95
N LEU A 21 4.77 7.33 -0.88
CA LEU A 21 5.35 6.00 -1.11
C LEU A 21 5.75 5.29 0.18
N ARG A 22 5.58 5.92 1.34
CA ARG A 22 5.88 5.34 2.65
C ARG A 22 4.57 5.11 3.39
N ILE A 23 4.28 3.86 3.75
CA ILE A 23 3.03 3.46 4.40
C ILE A 23 3.35 2.84 5.75
N ALA A 24 2.69 3.35 6.79
CA ALA A 24 2.67 2.71 8.10
C ALA A 24 1.39 1.87 8.20
N THR A 25 1.53 0.57 8.35
CA THR A 25 0.41 -0.37 8.47
C THR A 25 0.83 -1.60 9.26
N PHE A 26 -0.14 -2.22 9.93
CA PHE A 26 0.02 -3.54 10.55
C PHE A 26 -0.43 -4.68 9.61
N ASP A 27 -0.93 -4.32 8.43
CA ASP A 27 -1.39 -5.26 7.42
C ASP A 27 -0.22 -5.72 6.53
N SER A 28 0.10 -7.01 6.61
CA SER A 28 1.19 -7.62 5.85
C SER A 28 0.93 -7.67 4.34
N ASP A 29 -0.32 -7.48 3.90
CA ASP A 29 -0.65 -7.57 2.47
C ASP A 29 0.02 -6.46 1.65
N PHE A 30 0.42 -5.36 2.29
CA PHE A 30 1.16 -4.27 1.65
C PHE A 30 2.66 -4.54 1.51
N GLU A 31 3.24 -5.52 2.22
CA GLU A 31 4.69 -5.78 2.21
C GLU A 31 5.19 -6.27 0.83
N ASN A 32 4.31 -6.84 0.01
CA ASN A 32 4.65 -7.42 -1.30
C ASN A 32 4.44 -6.46 -2.48
N ILE A 33 4.20 -5.18 -2.22
CA ILE A 33 3.86 -4.21 -3.26
C ILE A 33 5.10 -3.44 -3.70
N ASN A 34 5.52 -3.71 -4.93
CA ASN A 34 6.59 -2.94 -5.56
C ASN A 34 6.18 -1.47 -5.70
N GLY A 35 7.08 -0.57 -5.28
CA GLY A 35 6.89 0.87 -5.41
C GLY A 35 6.43 1.59 -4.14
N ILE A 36 6.29 0.88 -3.02
CA ILE A 36 6.10 1.48 -1.69
C ILE A 36 7.12 0.91 -0.69
N GLU A 37 7.35 1.64 0.39
CA GLU A 37 8.17 1.28 1.55
C GLU A 37 7.26 1.18 2.78
N ILE A 38 7.42 0.11 3.55
CA ILE A 38 6.70 -0.07 4.81
C ILE A 38 7.52 0.48 5.98
N VAL A 39 6.92 1.37 6.75
CA VAL A 39 7.50 1.95 7.98
C VAL A 39 6.78 1.38 9.20
N ARG A 40 7.55 0.94 10.20
CA ARG A 40 7.03 0.38 11.47
C ARG A 40 7.12 1.38 12.61
#